data_AF-A0A2K9QL98-F1
#
_entry.id   AF-A0A2K9QL98-F1
#
_cell.length_a   1.000
_cell.length_b   1.000
_cell.length_c   1.000
_cell.angle_alpha   90.00
_cell.angle_beta   90.00
_cell.angle_gamma   90.00
#
_symmetry.space_group_name_H-M   'P 1'
#
loop_
_entity.id
_entity.type
_entity.pdbx_description
1 polymer ?
#
loop_
_entity_poly.entity_id
_entity_poly.type
_entity_poly.pdbx_seq_one_letter_code
_entity_poly.pdbx_strand_id
1 'polypeptide(L)' 'FDQTCQQEVELETVTPGATCQRAAAGGMVALTFPRLPTQTQKLCFVCTRGAESCKVIIDVAADPAGGAAVGIT' A
#
# COMPACT_ATOMS: atom_id res chain seq x y z
N PHE A 1 7.39 13.06 1.25
CA PHE A 1 7.34 11.68 0.75
C PHE A 1 8.57 11.45 -0.10
N ASP A 2 9.43 10.53 0.31
CA ASP A 2 10.70 10.28 -0.38
C ASP A 2 10.53 9.10 -1.34
N GLN A 3 10.55 9.35 -2.65
CA GLN A 3 10.35 8.33 -3.70
C GLN A 3 11.52 7.32 -3.79
N THR A 4 12.50 7.47 -2.91
CA THR A 4 13.64 6.57 -2.77
C THR A 4 13.25 5.24 -2.14
N CYS A 5 12.13 5.20 -1.39
CA CYS A 5 11.63 4.04 -0.66
C CYS A 5 12.64 3.52 0.38
N GLN A 6 13.38 4.44 1.00
CA GLN A 6 14.43 4.12 1.97
C GLN A 6 13.93 4.01 3.42
N GLN A 7 12.74 4.54 3.72
CA GLN A 7 12.16 4.50 5.05
C GLN A 7 11.16 3.35 5.15
N GLU A 8 11.57 2.26 5.80
CA GLU A 8 10.71 1.14 6.09
C GLU A 8 9.94 1.41 7.39
N VAL A 9 8.62 1.27 7.34
CA VAL A 9 7.72 1.44 8.48
C VAL A 9 6.72 0.30 8.48
N GLU A 10 6.23 -0.08 9.65
CA GLU A 10 5.24 -1.16 9.76
C GLU A 10 3.91 -0.74 9.14
N LEU A 11 3.34 -1.61 8.31
CA LEU A 11 2.11 -1.30 7.55
C LEU A 11 0.93 -0.95 8.48
N GLU A 12 0.85 -1.55 9.65
CA GLU A 12 -0.18 -1.26 10.66
C GLU A 12 -0.12 0.18 11.19
N THR A 13 1.07 0.79 11.23
CA THR A 13 1.24 2.16 11.74
C THR A 13 0.73 3.21 10.78
N VAL A 14 0.76 2.89 9.48
CA VAL A 14 0.34 3.80 8.40
C VAL A 14 -1.12 3.57 8.04
N THR A 15 -1.52 2.30 7.98
CA THR A 15 -2.87 1.86 7.62
C THR A 15 -3.32 0.77 8.60
N PRO A 16 -3.95 1.15 9.74
CA PRO A 16 -4.34 0.20 10.78
C PRO A 16 -5.24 -0.92 10.26
N GLY A 17 -4.81 -2.17 10.47
CA GLY A 17 -5.52 -3.38 10.03
C GLY A 17 -5.29 -3.76 8.57
N ALA A 18 -4.47 -3.02 7.81
CA ALA A 18 -4.11 -3.44 6.47
C ALA A 18 -3.26 -4.72 6.49
N THR A 19 -3.52 -5.61 5.53
CA THR A 19 -2.83 -6.89 5.41
C THR A 19 -2.07 -6.96 4.10
N CYS A 20 -0.86 -7.52 4.14
CA CYS A 20 -0.05 -7.78 2.96
C CYS A 20 0.18 -9.29 2.84
N GLN A 21 -0.45 -9.92 1.84
CA GLN A 21 -0.26 -11.33 1.53
C GLN A 21 0.70 -11.46 0.35
N ARG A 22 1.86 -12.07 0.60
CA ARG A 22 2.84 -12.40 -0.44
C ARG A 22 2.64 -13.84 -0.88
N ALA A 23 2.51 -14.07 -2.18
CA ALA A 23 2.51 -15.43 -2.73
C ALA A 23 3.90 -16.07 -2.59
N ALA A 24 3.97 -17.33 -2.17
CA ALA A 24 5.21 -18.02 -1.83
C ALA A 24 6.20 -18.25 -3.00
N ALA A 25 5.75 -18.13 -4.25
CA ALA A 25 6.52 -18.52 -5.44
C ALA A 25 6.76 -17.37 -6.44
N GLY A 26 6.99 -16.15 -5.96
CA GLY A 26 7.25 -14.99 -6.85
C GLY A 26 6.00 -14.51 -7.60
N GLY A 27 4.83 -14.71 -7.01
CA GLY A 27 3.54 -14.30 -7.55
C GLY A 27 3.07 -12.92 -7.10
N MET A 28 1.78 -12.65 -7.31
CA MET A 28 1.15 -11.41 -6.90
C MET A 28 1.26 -11.17 -5.39
N VAL A 29 1.52 -9.92 -5.02
CA VAL A 29 1.40 -9.42 -3.65
C VAL A 29 0.05 -8.73 -3.54
N ALA A 30 -0.81 -9.23 -2.65
CA ALA A 30 -2.11 -8.63 -2.38
C ALA A 30 -2.02 -7.75 -1.13
N LEU A 31 -2.27 -6.45 -1.31
CA LEU A 31 -2.47 -5.50 -0.21
C LEU A 31 -3.96 -5.24 -0.05
N THR A 32 -4.46 -5.39 1.17
CA THR A 32 -5.87 -5.18 1.50
C THR A 32 -5.98 -4.17 2.62
N PHE A 33 -6.77 -3.13 2.39
CA PHE A 33 -7.03 -2.07 3.36
C PHE A 33 -8.49 -2.23 3.83
N PRO A 34 -8.76 -2.78 5.03
CA PRO A 34 -10.13 -2.94 5.51
C PRO A 34 -10.80 -1.60 5.81
N ARG A 35 -10.01 -0.58 6.14
CA ARG A 35 -10.42 0.81 6.26
C ARG A 35 -9.36 1.70 5.64
N LEU A 36 -9.79 2.79 5.01
CA LEU A 36 -8.88 3.80 4.52
C LEU A 36 -8.27 4.58 5.70
N PRO A 37 -7.01 5.05 5.57
CA PRO A 37 -6.36 5.87 6.60
C PRO A 37 -7.06 7.22 6.76
N THR A 38 -6.93 7.88 7.91
CA THR A 38 -7.56 9.20 8.15
C THR A 38 -6.95 10.33 7.33
N GLN A 39 -5.75 10.14 6.81
CA GLN A 39 -5.04 11.07 5.94
C GLN A 39 -4.52 10.30 4.73
N THR A 40 -4.33 10.96 3.60
CA THR A 40 -3.78 10.33 2.40
C THR A 40 -2.37 9.86 2.71
N GLN A 41 -2.15 8.55 2.56
CA GLN A 41 -0.87 7.93 2.77
C GLN A 41 -0.28 7.49 1.43
N LYS A 42 1.04 7.56 1.32
CA LYS A 42 1.76 6.97 0.21
C LYS A 42 2.60 5.83 0.75
N LEU A 43 2.48 4.67 0.14
CA LEU A 43 3.27 3.48 0.43
C LEU A 43 4.23 3.23 -0.72
N CYS A 44 5.42 2.70 -0.42
CA CYS A 44 6.33 2.25 -1.46
C CYS A 44 6.77 0.82 -1.23
N PHE A 45 6.69 0.02 -2.27
CA PHE A 45 7.19 -1.35 -2.33
C PHE A 45 8.29 -1.45 -3.38
N VAL A 46 9.32 -2.23 -3.09
CA VAL A 46 10.40 -2.51 -4.03
C VAL A 46 10.41 -4.00 -4.33
N CYS A 47 10.24 -4.34 -5.60
CA CYS A 47 10.42 -5.69 -6.12
C CYS A 47 11.82 -5.77 -6.72
N THR A 48 12.66 -6.68 -6.22
CA THR A 48 14.00 -6.91 -6.76
C THR A 48 14.05 -8.27 -7.45
N ARG A 49 14.70 -8.33 -8.62
CA ARG A 49 15.00 -9.56 -9.36
C ARG A 49 16.44 -9.48 -9.85
N GLY A 50 17.36 -10.11 -9.14
CA GLY A 50 18.79 -10.00 -9.43
C GLY A 50 19.26 -8.56 -9.24
N ALA A 51 19.82 -7.95 -10.28
CA ALA A 51 20.28 -6.55 -10.28
C ALA A 51 19.18 -5.54 -10.66
N GLU A 52 18.02 -6.01 -11.13
CA GLU A 52 16.90 -5.16 -11.52
C GLU A 52 15.98 -4.89 -10.32
N SER A 53 15.54 -3.64 -10.18
CA SER A 53 14.59 -3.22 -9.15
C SER A 53 13.41 -2.49 -9.78
N CYS A 54 12.20 -2.85 -9.39
CA CYS A 54 10.97 -2.16 -9.73
C CYS A 54 10.38 -1.53 -8.46
N LYS A 55 9.97 -0.26 -8.55
CA LYS A 55 9.31 0.45 -7.45
C LYS A 55 7.83 0.57 -7.73
N VAL A 56 7.01 0.15 -6.78
CA VAL A 56 5.56 0.27 -6.80
C VAL A 56 5.17 1.27 -5.73
N ILE A 57 4.74 2.46 -6.16
CA ILE A 57 4.25 3.51 -5.26
C ILE A 57 2.73 3.45 -5.26
N ILE A 58 2.13 3.34 -4.09
CA ILE A 58 0.69 3.22 -3.90
C ILE A 58 0.21 4.45 -3.13
N ASP A 59 -0.62 5.26 -3.77
CA ASP A 59 -1.35 6.35 -3.13
C ASP A 59 -2.64 5.81 -2.52
N VAL A 60 -2.69 5.73 -1.20
CA VAL A 60 -3.88 5.34 -0.43
C VAL A 60 -4.61 6.61 -0.01
N ALA A 61 -5.75 6.87 -0.63
CA ALA A 61 -6.57 8.03 -0.31
C ALA A 61 -7.02 8.00 1.16
N ALA A 62 -7.16 9.19 1.75
CA ALA A 62 -7.81 9.32 3.05
C ALA A 62 -9.25 8.79 2.99
N ASP A 63 -9.73 8.21 4.09
CA ASP A 63 -11.15 7.98 4.30
C ASP A 63 -11.86 9.34 4.27
N PRO A 64 -12.74 9.60 3.28
CA PRO A 64 -13.54 10.80 3.27
C PRO A 64 -14.56 10.58 4.38
N ALA A 65 -14.29 11.07 5.58
CA ALA A 65 -15.15 10.91 6.75
C ALA A 65 -16.64 11.11 6.35
N GLY A 66 -17.39 10.01 6.22
CA GLY A 66 -18.82 10.03 5.88
C GLY A 66 -19.26 9.56 4.49
N GLY A 67 -18.44 8.82 3.74
CA GLY A 67 -18.96 8.00 2.65
C GLY A 67 -18.83 8.60 1.26
N ALA A 68 -17.90 8.04 0.51
CA ALA A 68 -18.09 7.83 -0.91
C ALA A 68 -17.96 6.32 -1.13
N ALA A 69 -19.05 5.59 -0.93
CA ALA A 69 -19.17 4.28 -1.54
C ALA A 69 -18.98 4.49 -3.04
N VAL A 70 -17.90 3.94 -3.61
CA VAL A 70 -17.74 3.89 -5.06
C VAL A 70 -18.78 2.87 -5.56
N GLY A 71 -20.01 3.35 -5.74
CA GLY A 71 -21.05 2.64 -6.47
C GLY A 71 -20.71 2.69 -7.94
N ILE A 72 -20.30 1.56 -8.51
CA ILE A 72 -20.33 1.37 -9.96
C ILE A 72 -21.80 1.39 -10.40
N THR A 73 -22.18 2.38 -11.21
CA THR A 73 -23.46 2.41 -11.94
C THR A 73 -23.17 2.17 -13.41
#